data_AF-A0ABD0QDV4-F1
#
_entry.id   AF-A0ABD0QDV4-F1
#
_cell.length_a   1.000
_cell.length_b   1.000
_cell.length_c   1.000
_cell.angle_alpha   90.00
_cell.angle_beta   90.00
_cell.angle_gamma   90.00
#
_symmetry.space_group_name_H-M   'P 1'
#
loop_
_entity.id
_entity.type
_entity.pdbx_description
1 polymer ?
#
loop_
_entity_poly.entity_id
_entity_poly.type
_entity_poly.pdbx_seq_one_letter_code
_entity_poly.pdbx_strand_id
1 'polypeptide(L)' 'KNLMSTQGISIVFGPTLMWPEFESGNMEVNMVYQNQIVESILIECMEIFGPEGK' A
#
# COMPACT_ATOMS: atom_id res chain seq x y z
N LYS A 1 13.11 -16.89 -8.20
CA LYS A 1 13.13 -15.75 -7.26
C LYS A 1 12.70 -14.51 -8.05
N ASN A 2 11.64 -13.81 -7.65
CA ASN A 2 11.28 -12.55 -8.31
C ASN A 2 12.28 -11.44 -7.89
N LEU A 3 12.34 -10.35 -8.64
CA LEU A 3 13.22 -9.20 -8.38
C LEU A 3 12.48 -8.01 -7.73
N MET A 4 11.25 -8.23 -7.25
CA MET A 4 10.39 -7.16 -6.76
C MET A 4 10.63 -6.93 -5.26
N SER A 5 10.78 -5.67 -4.86
CA SER A 5 10.71 -5.26 -3.46
C SER A 5 9.28 -4.87 -3.07
N THR A 6 8.98 -4.82 -1.77
CA THR A 6 7.66 -4.39 -1.28
C THR A 6 7.33 -2.96 -1.70
N GLN A 7 8.33 -2.07 -1.74
CA GLN A 7 8.18 -0.71 -2.30
C GLN A 7 7.80 -0.76 -3.78
N GLY A 8 8.49 -1.58 -4.58
CA GLY A 8 8.21 -1.72 -6.01
C GLY A 8 6.80 -2.26 -6.27
N ILE A 9 6.34 -3.20 -5.44
CA ILE A 9 4.96 -3.71 -5.49
C ILE A 9 3.97 -2.60 -5.11
N SER A 10 4.25 -1.85 -4.05
CA SER A 10 3.35 -0.80 -3.56
C SER A 10 3.24 0.38 -4.53
N ILE A 11 4.30 0.73 -5.27
CA ILE A 11 4.25 1.74 -6.33
C ILE A 11 3.34 1.30 -7.49
N VAL A 12 3.37 0.01 -7.85
CA VAL A 12 2.55 -0.53 -8.95
C VAL A 12 1.08 -0.65 -8.55
N PHE A 13 0.81 -1.13 -7.33
CA PHE A 13 -0.55 -1.43 -6.89
C PHE A 13 -1.23 -0.33 -6.06
N GLY A 14 -0.47 0.57 -5.44
CA GLY A 14 -0.97 1.69 -4.63
C GLY A 14 -2.04 2.51 -5.34
N PRO A 15 -1.75 3.06 -6.55
CA PRO A 15 -2.73 3.84 -7.30
C PRO A 15 -3.97 3.05 -7.70
N THR A 16 -3.84 1.74 -7.98
CA THR A 16 -4.95 0.90 -8.43
C THR A 16 -5.85 0.46 -7.26
N LEU A 17 -5.27 0.11 -6.12
CA LEU A 17 -6.02 -0.36 -4.94
C LEU A 17 -6.69 0.78 -4.17
N MET A 18 -6.13 1.98 -4.24
CA MET A 18 -6.62 3.15 -3.50
C MET A 18 -6.93 4.33 -4.42
N TRP A 19 -7.43 4.04 -5.63
CA TRP A 19 -7.83 5.06 -6.60
C TRP A 19 -8.89 5.99 -6.00
N PRO A 20 -8.60 7.31 -5.87
CA PRO A 20 -9.54 8.24 -5.29
C PRO A 20 -10.63 8.63 -6.30
N GLU A 21 -11.88 8.77 -5.85
CA GLU A 21 -12.99 9.28 -6.70
C GLU A 21 -12.79 10.76 -7.07
N PHE A 22 -12.15 11.52 -6.18
CA PHE A 22 -11.80 12.92 -6.38
C PHE A 22 -10.38 13.18 -5.92
N GLU A 23 -9.59 13.87 -6.72
CA GLU A 23 -8.30 14.38 -6.25
C GLU A 23 -8.54 15.52 -5.25
N SER A 24 -8.20 15.29 -3.98
CA SER A 24 -8.28 16.32 -2.94
C SER A 24 -6.89 16.64 -2.39
N GLY A 25 -6.49 17.91 -2.36
CA GLY A 25 -5.19 18.34 -1.83
C GLY A 25 -4.02 18.14 -2.79
N ASN A 26 -2.81 17.93 -2.26
CA ASN A 26 -1.59 17.75 -3.05
C ASN A 26 -1.47 16.29 -3.53
N MET A 27 -1.57 16.09 -4.85
CA MET A 27 -1.48 14.78 -5.51
C MET A 27 -0.19 14.03 -5.13
N GLU A 28 0.95 14.72 -5.03
CA GLU A 28 2.24 14.09 -4.68
C GLU A 28 2.19 13.45 -3.29
N VAL A 29 1.64 14.18 -2.33
CA VAL A 29 1.52 13.72 -0.94
C VAL A 29 0.56 12.53 -0.87
N ASN A 30 -0.57 12.60 -1.58
CA ASN A 30 -1.54 11.51 -1.61
C ASN A 30 -0.96 10.24 -2.24
N MET A 31 -0.22 10.35 -3.34
CA MET A 31 0.44 9.19 -3.97
C MET A 31 1.47 8.54 -3.05
N VAL A 32 2.22 9.35 -2.28
CA VAL A 32 3.17 8.84 -1.29
C VAL A 32 2.44 8.08 -0.19
N TYR A 33 1.35 8.64 0.36
CA TYR A 33 0.55 7.95 1.36
C TYR A 33 -0.07 6.66 0.83
N GLN A 34 -0.55 6.67 -0.42
CA GLN A 34 -1.11 5.47 -1.03
C GLN A 34 -0.10 4.33 -1.08
N ASN A 35 1.13 4.63 -1.52
CA ASN A 35 2.19 3.64 -1.58
C ASN A 35 2.59 3.15 -0.18
N GLN A 36 2.70 4.05 0.80
CA GLN A 36 3.08 3.68 2.16
C GLN A 36 2.04 2.80 2.85
N ILE A 37 0.74 3.09 2.68
CA ILE A 37 -0.32 2.27 3.26
C ILE A 37 -0.30 0.86 2.67
N VAL A 38 -0.15 0.72 1.34
CA VAL A 38 -0.04 -0.60 0.71
C VAL A 38 1.24 -1.32 1.16
N GLU A 39 2.36 -0.61 1.30
CA GLU A 39 3.60 -1.19 1.78
C GLU A 39 3.46 -1.73 3.21
N SER A 40 2.90 -0.92 4.12
CA SER A 40 2.62 -1.34 5.50
C SER A 40 1.69 -2.55 5.55
N ILE A 41 0.61 -2.57 4.76
CA ILE A 41 -0.28 -3.73 4.65
C ILE A 41 0.47 -4.98 4.21
N LEU A 42 1.40 -4.87 3.25
CA LEU A 42 2.17 -6.01 2.76
C LEU A 42 3.18 -6.52 3.79
N ILE A 43 3.83 -5.62 4.54
CA ILE A 43 4.82 -5.98 5.58
C ILE A 43 4.13 -6.57 6.80
N GLU A 44 3.05 -5.95 7.26
CA GLU A 44 2.36 -6.25 8.51
C GLU A 44 1.08 -7.07 8.26
N CYS A 45 0.93 -7.70 7.10
CA CYS A 45 -0.29 -8.40 6.68
C CYS A 45 -0.80 -9.40 7.73
N MET A 46 0.12 -10.16 8.34
CA MET A 46 -0.21 -11.13 9.39
C MET A 46 -0.55 -10.49 10.73
N GLU A 47 -0.05 -9.30 11.02
CA GLU A 47 -0.42 -8.56 12.25
C GLU A 47 -1.77 -7.86 12.07
N ILE A 48 -2.05 -7.35 10.86
CA ILE A 48 -3.30 -6.65 10.53
C ILE A 48 -4.46 -7.62 10.30
N PHE A 49 -4.21 -8.74 9.61
CA PHE A 49 -5.25 -9.68 9.15
C PHE A 49 -5.05 -11.13 9.63
N GLY A 50 -4.04 -11.39 10.47
CA GLY A 50 -3.86 -12.71 11.04
C GLY A 50 -5.00 -13.10 11.98
N PRO A 51 -5.21 -14.41 12.22
CA PRO A 51 -6.19 -14.86 13.19
C PRO A 51 -5.89 -14.29 14.57
N GLU A 52 -6.90 -13.76 15.25
CA GLU A 52 -6.78 -13.36 16.65
C GLU A 52 -6.51 -14.59 17.51
N GLY A 53 -5.27 -14.71 17.99
CA GLY A 53 -4.88 -15.71 18.97
C GLY A 53 -4.41 -17.06 18.41
N LYS A 54 -3.38 -17.59 19.07
CA LYS A 54 -3.32 -19.03 19.30
C LYS A 54 -4.42 -19.42 20.27
#